data_AF-A0A531KIP2-F1
#
_entry.id   AF-A0A531KIP2-F1
#
_cell.length_a   1.000
_cell.length_b   1.000
_cell.length_c   1.000
_cell.angle_alpha   90.00
_cell.angle_beta   90.00
_cell.angle_gamma   90.00
#
_symmetry.space_group_name_H-M   'P 1'
#
loop_
_entity.id
_entity.type
_entity.pdbx_description
1 polymer ?
#
loop_
_entity_poly.entity_id
_entity_poly.type
_entity_poly.pdbx_seq_one_letter_code
_entity_poly.pdbx_strand_id
1 'polypeptide(L)'
;LPLAAQYFLESRTASGKVIDPVARFHLGNGARLERIDLFGDLSPRALRQAHGLMVNYRYKLDDIEKNHELFAARNDVAAAPAVRRLLPKPAKPSAPRLPAPAQVIGDKRDT
;
A
#
# COMPACT_ATOMS: atom_id res chain seq x y z
N LEU A 1 -5.85 -4.32 6.11
CA LEU A 1 -6.35 -3.37 5.07
C LEU A 1 -5.45 -2.14 4.88
N PRO A 2 -4.96 -1.42 5.92
CA PRO A 2 -4.11 -0.24 5.71
C PRO A 2 -2.83 -0.51 4.92
N LEU A 3 -2.15 -1.63 5.20
CA LEU A 3 -0.97 -2.06 4.44
C LEU A 3 -1.30 -2.34 2.96
N ALA A 4 -2.47 -2.92 2.67
CA ALA A 4 -2.91 -3.14 1.30
C ALA A 4 -3.17 -1.80 0.57
N ALA A 5 -3.79 -0.83 1.24
CA ALA A 5 -3.99 0.50 0.67
C ALA A 5 -2.65 1.21 0.41
N GLN A 6 -1.69 1.13 1.35
CA GLN A 6 -0.35 1.66 1.14
C GLN A 6 0.39 0.94 -0.02
N TYR A 7 0.24 -0.37 -0.12
CA TYR A 7 0.81 -1.16 -1.22
C TYR A 7 0.28 -0.71 -2.59
N PHE A 8 -1.03 -0.55 -2.74
CA PHE A 8 -1.62 -0.14 -4.02
C PHE A 8 -1.48 1.35 -4.33
N LEU A 9 -1.50 2.23 -3.33
CA LEU A 9 -1.55 3.68 -3.55
C LEU A 9 -0.16 4.33 -3.50
N GLU A 10 0.73 3.89 -2.61
CA GLU A 10 1.98 4.59 -2.28
C GLU A 10 3.23 3.81 -2.66
N SER A 11 3.19 2.47 -2.57
CA SER A 11 4.37 1.66 -2.83
C SER A 11 4.73 1.67 -4.31
N ARG A 12 6.02 1.82 -4.61
CA ARG A 12 6.56 1.89 -5.97
C ARG A 12 7.78 0.98 -6.11
N THR A 13 8.04 0.51 -7.34
CA THR A 13 9.28 -0.16 -7.71
C THR A 13 10.45 0.82 -7.61
N ALA A 14 11.70 0.32 -7.67
CA ALA A 14 12.89 1.18 -7.76
C ALA A 14 12.86 2.15 -8.95
N SER A 15 12.13 1.78 -10.03
CA SER A 15 11.89 2.61 -11.21
C SER A 15 10.66 3.52 -11.10
N GLY A 16 10.03 3.63 -9.93
CA GLY A 16 8.92 4.55 -9.68
C GLY A 16 7.54 4.07 -10.15
N LYS A 17 7.39 2.82 -10.60
CA LYS A 17 6.11 2.28 -11.09
C LYS A 17 5.29 1.67 -9.96
N VAL A 18 3.97 1.60 -10.11
CA VAL A 18 3.13 0.79 -9.19
C VAL A 18 3.64 -0.66 -9.15
N ILE A 19 3.81 -1.20 -7.93
CA ILE A 19 4.47 -2.50 -7.74
C ILE A 19 3.65 -3.64 -8.34
N ASP A 20 2.34 -3.64 -8.08
CA ASP A 20 1.48 -4.76 -8.47
C ASP A 20 1.27 -4.80 -10.00
N PRO A 21 1.60 -5.91 -10.67
CA PRO A 21 1.48 -6.02 -12.11
C PRO A 21 0.02 -5.98 -12.60
N VAL A 22 -0.92 -6.53 -11.82
CA VAL A 22 -2.34 -6.56 -12.16
C VAL A 22 -2.94 -5.15 -12.02
N ALA A 23 -2.54 -4.41 -10.98
CA ALA A 23 -2.89 -3.01 -10.81
C ALA A 23 -2.39 -2.17 -11.98
N ARG A 24 -1.11 -2.33 -12.38
CA ARG A 24 -0.58 -1.61 -13.54
C ARG A 24 -1.39 -1.88 -14.81
N PHE A 25 -1.83 -3.11 -15.03
CA PHE A 25 -2.66 -3.45 -16.18
C PHE A 25 -4.02 -2.73 -16.13
N HIS A 26 -4.76 -2.83 -15.02
CA HIS A 26 -6.09 -2.21 -14.94
C HIS A 26 -6.04 -0.69 -14.91
N LEU A 27 -5.14 -0.10 -14.12
CA LEU A 27 -4.94 1.34 -14.03
C LEU A 27 -4.43 1.91 -15.37
N GLY A 28 -3.53 1.18 -16.02
CA GLY A 28 -3.06 1.49 -17.37
C GLY A 28 -4.15 1.43 -18.43
N ASN A 29 -5.27 0.75 -18.17
CA ASN A 29 -6.45 0.75 -19.03
C ASN A 29 -7.52 1.76 -18.58
N GLY A 30 -7.21 2.65 -17.64
CA GLY A 30 -8.13 3.70 -17.16
C GLY A 30 -9.10 3.26 -16.07
N ALA A 31 -8.91 2.08 -15.48
CA ALA A 31 -9.73 1.66 -14.35
C ALA A 31 -9.43 2.45 -13.08
N ARG A 32 -10.40 2.48 -12.17
CA ARG A 32 -10.24 2.94 -10.79
C ARG A 32 -10.16 1.75 -9.84
N LEU A 33 -9.25 1.78 -8.87
CA LEU A 33 -9.26 0.86 -7.73
C LEU A 33 -10.47 1.17 -6.85
N GLU A 34 -11.49 0.32 -6.92
CA GLU A 34 -12.81 0.59 -6.31
C GLU A 34 -12.88 0.10 -4.86
N ARG A 35 -12.37 -1.11 -4.61
CA ARG A 35 -12.46 -1.77 -3.30
C ARG A 35 -11.32 -2.76 -3.07
N ILE A 36 -11.00 -2.95 -1.80
CA ILE A 36 -10.04 -3.96 -1.32
C ILE A 36 -10.81 -4.92 -0.39
N ASP A 37 -10.82 -6.20 -0.73
CA ASP A 37 -11.55 -7.26 -0.02
C ASP A 37 -10.52 -8.22 0.62
N LEU A 38 -10.33 -8.09 1.93
CA LEU A 38 -9.57 -9.05 2.74
C LEU A 38 -10.47 -10.27 2.93
N PHE A 39 -10.05 -11.45 2.44
CA PHE A 39 -10.88 -12.66 2.29
C PHE A 39 -11.79 -12.73 1.05
N GLY A 40 -11.41 -12.04 -0.03
CA GLY A 40 -12.13 -12.16 -1.30
C GLY A 40 -11.92 -13.50 -2.01
N ASP A 41 -10.82 -14.20 -1.75
CA ASP A 41 -10.56 -15.56 -2.25
C ASP A 41 -9.78 -16.37 -1.20
N LEU A 42 -10.41 -17.41 -0.63
CA LEU A 42 -9.80 -18.28 0.39
C LEU A 42 -9.23 -19.58 -0.19
N SER A 43 -9.10 -19.67 -1.52
CA SER A 43 -8.43 -20.80 -2.14
C SER A 43 -6.97 -20.89 -1.67
N PRO A 44 -6.38 -22.11 -1.61
CA PRO A 44 -4.98 -22.28 -1.23
C PRO A 44 -4.01 -21.45 -2.10
N ARG A 45 -4.36 -21.21 -3.36
CA ARG A 45 -3.57 -20.38 -4.28
C ARG A 45 -3.59 -18.91 -3.84
N ALA A 46 -4.77 -18.32 -3.64
CA ALA A 46 -4.88 -16.91 -3.27
C ALA A 46 -4.29 -16.62 -1.89
N LEU A 47 -4.42 -17.57 -0.95
CA LEU A 47 -3.77 -17.48 0.37
C LEU A 47 -2.23 -17.42 0.26
N ARG A 48 -1.62 -18.20 -0.64
CA ARG A 48 -0.17 -18.14 -0.90
C ARG A 48 0.28 -16.87 -1.61
N GLN A 49 -0.55 -16.35 -2.52
CA GLN A 49 -0.18 -15.20 -3.36
C GLN A 49 -0.33 -13.87 -2.62
N ALA A 50 -1.43 -13.69 -1.90
CA ALA A 50 -1.78 -12.41 -1.27
C ALA A 50 -2.62 -12.57 0.01
N HIS A 51 -2.52 -13.70 0.71
CA HIS A 51 -3.29 -13.98 1.93
C HIS A 51 -4.81 -13.83 1.74
N GLY A 52 -5.31 -14.18 0.55
CA GLY A 52 -6.73 -14.10 0.19
C GLY A 52 -7.26 -12.69 -0.03
N LEU A 53 -6.36 -11.71 -0.19
CA LEU A 53 -6.69 -10.36 -0.60
C LEU A 53 -7.10 -10.34 -2.07
N MET A 54 -8.26 -9.75 -2.35
CA MET A 54 -8.72 -9.43 -3.70
C MET A 54 -9.03 -7.94 -3.80
N VAL A 55 -9.10 -7.43 -5.03
CA VAL A 55 -9.50 -6.06 -5.30
C VAL A 55 -10.47 -6.00 -6.46
N ASN A 56 -11.32 -4.97 -6.47
CA ASN A 56 -12.14 -4.67 -7.64
C ASN A 56 -11.62 -3.42 -8.34
N TYR A 57 -11.44 -3.55 -9.64
CA TYR A 57 -11.24 -2.43 -10.55
C TYR A 57 -12.56 -2.09 -11.21
N ARG A 58 -12.90 -0.80 -11.24
CA ARG A 58 -14.11 -0.30 -11.88
C ARG A 58 -13.74 0.54 -13.09
N TYR A 59 -14.35 0.20 -14.23
CA TYR A 59 -14.32 1.01 -15.43
C TYR A 59 -15.58 1.86 -15.48
N LYS A 60 -15.43 3.18 -15.34
CA LYS A 60 -16.51 4.14 -15.60
C LYS A 60 -16.16 4.85 -16.89
N LEU A 61 -16.99 4.68 -17.91
CA LEU A 61 -16.70 5.09 -19.29
C LEU A 61 -16.19 6.53 -19.37
N ASP A 62 -16.90 7.47 -18.72
CA ASP A 62 -16.54 8.90 -18.70
C ASP A 62 -15.17 9.22 -18.06
N ASP A 63 -14.62 8.29 -17.27
CA ASP A 63 -13.39 8.52 -16.51
C ASP A 63 -12.18 7.77 -17.13
N ILE A 64 -12.39 6.88 -18.11
CA ILE A 64 -11.35 5.95 -18.61
C ILE A 64 -10.15 6.72 -19.16
N GLU A 65 -10.37 7.63 -20.12
CA GLU A 65 -9.29 8.38 -20.79
C GLU A 65 -8.51 9.21 -19.78
N LYS A 66 -9.22 9.97 -18.94
CA LYS A 66 -8.61 10.77 -17.87
C LYS A 66 -7.75 9.93 -16.93
N ASN A 67 -8.25 8.79 -16.47
CA ASN A 67 -7.50 7.92 -15.57
C ASN A 67 -6.28 7.32 -16.26
N HIS A 68 -6.43 6.89 -17.52
CA HIS A 68 -5.35 6.36 -18.34
C HIS A 68 -4.22 7.40 -18.49
N GLU A 69 -4.56 8.62 -18.88
CA GLU A 69 -3.60 9.70 -19.08
C GLU A 69 -2.87 10.07 -17.79
N LEU A 70 -3.59 10.20 -16.68
CA LEU A 70 -2.99 10.47 -15.37
C LEU A 70 -2.03 9.35 -14.95
N PHE A 71 -2.41 8.10 -15.17
CA PHE A 71 -1.56 6.96 -14.84
C PHE A 71 -0.32 6.91 -15.75
N ALA A 72 -0.49 7.07 -17.06
CA ALA A 72 0.59 7.00 -18.04
C ALA A 72 1.61 8.14 -17.85
N ALA A 73 1.13 9.37 -17.57
CA ALA A 73 1.99 10.53 -17.42
C ALA A 73 2.65 10.62 -16.04
N ARG A 74 1.96 10.18 -14.97
CA ARG A 74 2.37 10.50 -13.58
C ARG A 74 2.42 9.30 -12.63
N ASN A 75 2.05 8.09 -13.06
CA ASN A 75 1.77 6.95 -12.17
C ASN A 75 0.71 7.27 -11.10
N ASP A 76 -0.22 8.18 -11.41
CA ASP A 76 -1.29 8.57 -10.50
C ASP A 76 -2.36 7.46 -10.43
N VAL A 77 -2.55 6.90 -9.23
CA VAL A 77 -3.52 5.82 -9.01
C VAL A 77 -4.92 6.40 -8.82
N ALA A 78 -5.80 6.19 -9.79
CA ALA A 78 -7.23 6.42 -9.62
C ALA A 78 -7.78 5.43 -8.59
N ALA A 79 -8.32 5.93 -7.48
CA ALA A 79 -8.84 5.10 -6.39
C ALA A 79 -10.09 5.73 -5.78
N ALA A 80 -11.04 4.88 -5.37
CA ALA A 80 -12.25 5.32 -4.69
C ALA A 80 -11.91 5.98 -3.33
N PRO A 81 -12.71 6.96 -2.87
CA PRO A 81 -12.49 7.61 -1.57
C PRO A 81 -12.42 6.62 -0.41
N ALA A 82 -13.20 5.54 -0.46
CA ALA A 82 -13.18 4.48 0.55
C ALA A 82 -11.81 3.79 0.66
N VAL A 83 -11.14 3.54 -0.47
CA VAL A 83 -9.80 2.95 -0.50
C VAL A 83 -8.76 3.93 0.04
N ARG A 84 -8.84 5.20 -0.35
CA ARG A 84 -7.92 6.25 0.15
C ARG A 84 -8.00 6.41 1.67
N ARG A 85 -9.20 6.30 2.26
CA ARG A 85 -9.40 6.35 3.72
C ARG A 85 -8.76 5.19 4.49
N LEU A 86 -8.40 4.09 3.82
CA LEU A 86 -7.70 2.98 4.46
C LEU A 86 -6.22 3.30 4.71
N LEU A 87 -5.65 4.32 4.07
CA LEU A 87 -4.27 4.72 4.32
C LEU A 87 -4.06 5.04 5.81
N PRO A 88 -2.92 4.62 6.38
CA PRO A 88 -2.60 4.97 7.75
C PRO A 88 -2.57 6.50 7.88
N LYS A 89 -3.13 7.01 8.98
CA LYS A 89 -2.95 8.42 9.31
C LYS A 89 -1.45 8.67 9.51
N PRO A 90 -0.91 9.81 9.04
CA PRO A 90 0.46 10.16 9.34
C PRO A 90 0.65 10.10 10.86
N ALA A 91 1.65 9.35 11.29
CA ALA A 91 1.96 9.26 12.71
C ALA A 91 2.19 10.69 13.24
N LYS A 92 1.57 11.03 14.38
CA LYS A 92 2.08 12.19 15.13
C LYS A 92 3.58 11.96 15.34
N PRO A 93 4.44 12.96 15.13
CA PRO A 93 5.86 12.79 15.42
C PRO A 93 5.96 12.24 16.84
N SER A 94 6.49 11.02 16.95
CA SER A 94 6.71 10.40 18.25
C SER A 94 7.65 11.31 19.01
N ALA A 95 7.29 11.63 20.26
CA ALA A 95 8.17 12.38 21.15
C ALA A 95 9.58 11.77 21.11
N PRO A 96 10.65 12.58 21.17
CA PRO A 96 12.02 12.10 21.07
C PRO A 96 12.20 10.96 22.06
N ARG A 97 12.63 9.81 21.53
CA ARG A 97 12.88 8.61 22.32
C ARG A 97 14.00 8.97 23.30
N LEU A 98 13.68 9.02 24.60
CA LEU A 98 14.68 9.24 25.64
C LEU A 98 15.82 8.23 25.44
N PRO A 99 17.09 8.66 25.55
CA PRO A 99 18.22 7.75 25.41
C PRO A 99 18.07 6.61 26.41
N ALA A 100 18.37 5.39 25.97
CA ALA A 100 18.38 4.23 26.85
C ALA A 100 19.31 4.51 28.05
N PRO A 101 18.92 4.13 29.28
CA PRO A 101 19.80 4.32 30.43
C PRO A 101 21.11 3.58 30.17
N ALA A 102 22.23 4.30 30.36
CA ALA A 102 23.56 3.74 30.23
C ALA A 102 23.68 2.50 31.12
N GLN A 103 24.06 1.37 30.53
CA GLN A 103 24.41 0.19 31.31
C GLN A 103 25.63 0.55 32.16
N VAL A 104 25.43 0.60 33.47
CA VAL A 104 26.52 0.72 34.44
C VAL A 104 27.32 -0.58 34.32
N ILE A 105 28.48 -0.49 33.69
CA ILE A 105 29.47 -1.56 33.67
C ILE A 105 29.91 -1.75 35.12
N GLY A 106 29.46 -2.84 35.73
CA GLY A 106 29.90 -3.26 37.05
C GLY A 106 31.37 -3.62 37.00
N ASP A 107 32.19 -2.73 37.52
CA ASP A 107 33.60 -2.93 37.83
C ASP A 107 33.71 -4.01 38.92
N LYS A 108 33.88 -5.27 38.53
CA LYS A 108 34.31 -6.34 39.44
C LYS A 108 35.84 -6.31 39.52
N ARG A 109 36.34 -5.54 40.48
CA ARG A 109 37.67 -5.70 41.09
C ARG A 109 37.60 -6.74 42.22
N ASP A 110 38.64 -7.57 42.30
CA ASP A 110 39.06 -8.50 43.37
C ASP A 110 38.03 -9.58 43.80
N THR A 111 38.35 -10.87 43.89
CA THR A 111 39.57 -11.57 44.34
C THR A 111 39.78 -12.88 43.56
#